data_AF-A0A914KBH9-F1
#
_entry.id   AF-A0A914KBH9-F1
#
_cell.length_a   1.000
_cell.length_b   1.000
_cell.length_c   1.000
_cell.angle_alpha   90.00
_cell.angle_beta   90.00
_cell.angle_gamma   90.00
#
_symmetry.space_group_name_H-M   'P 1'
#
loop_
_entity.id
_entity.type
_entity.pdbx_description
1 polymer ?
#
loop_
_entity_poly.entity_id
_entity_poly.type
_entity_poly.pdbx_seq_one_letter_code
_entity_poly.pdbx_strand_id
1 'polypeptide(L)'
;MQREDSPTPLRHPLDMVAHVQPWMLLAILPMVYLFEGHELNPTSITIFAGESEPFFIFAAILFGGFLAFLMEMSEYLLLVYTSGITLNIFGIIKEVMTLCLAHYLHGDRFTRVNLIGLCLCLLGMSLHGATKNRQKLFATRTLSSPSMVEMPSNATATFNFDDRKKLLEDV
;
A
#
# COMPACT_ATOMS: atom_id res chain seq x y z
N MET A 1 -12.96 9.47 -23.24
CA MET A 1 -12.71 9.48 -24.69
C MET A 1 -11.39 10.23 -24.90
N GLN A 2 -10.34 9.49 -25.31
CA GLN A 2 -8.94 9.81 -25.70
C GLN A 2 -8.06 8.67 -25.14
N ARG A 3 -7.84 7.53 -25.83
CA ARG A 3 -7.01 7.20 -27.02
C ARG A 3 -5.52 7.48 -26.78
N GLU A 4 -4.72 6.48 -26.40
CA GLU A 4 -3.91 5.50 -27.19
C GLU A 4 -2.41 5.87 -27.00
N ASP A 5 -1.52 4.85 -26.95
CA ASP A 5 -0.03 4.93 -26.92
C ASP A 5 0.69 4.77 -25.56
N SER A 6 0.53 3.61 -24.91
CA SER A 6 1.65 2.97 -24.18
C SER A 6 1.46 1.46 -24.14
N PRO A 7 2.36 0.66 -24.75
CA PRO A 7 2.25 -0.78 -24.73
C PRO A 7 2.86 -1.31 -23.43
N THR A 8 2.08 -1.36 -22.35
CA THR A 8 2.20 -2.44 -21.36
C THR A 8 0.91 -2.53 -20.56
N PRO A 9 -0.04 -3.38 -20.97
CA PRO A 9 -1.09 -3.83 -20.08
C PRO A 9 -0.42 -4.78 -19.07
N LEU A 10 0.13 -4.25 -17.97
CA LEU A 10 0.56 -5.04 -16.81
C LEU A 10 -0.69 -5.64 -16.12
N ARG A 11 -1.38 -6.55 -16.83
CA ARG A 11 -2.57 -7.28 -16.37
C ARG A 11 -2.19 -8.56 -15.64
N HIS A 12 -0.93 -8.96 -15.69
CA HIS A 12 -0.45 -10.19 -15.10
C HIS A 12 0.48 -9.89 -13.91
N PRO A 13 0.23 -10.44 -12.72
CA PRO A 13 1.03 -10.14 -11.52
C PRO A 13 2.51 -10.47 -11.70
N LEU A 14 2.82 -11.46 -12.54
CA LEU A 14 4.21 -11.84 -12.88
C LEU A 14 5.01 -10.71 -13.57
N ASP A 15 4.35 -9.90 -14.39
CA ASP A 15 5.00 -8.80 -15.13
C ASP A 15 5.33 -7.64 -14.17
N MET A 16 4.48 -7.43 -13.15
CA MET A 16 4.77 -6.49 -12.06
C MET A 16 5.99 -6.95 -11.25
N VAL A 17 6.07 -8.23 -10.90
CA VAL A 17 7.21 -8.79 -10.14
C VAL A 17 8.50 -8.67 -10.95
N ALA A 18 8.48 -9.05 -12.22
CA ALA A 18 9.65 -8.99 -13.09
C ALA A 18 10.21 -7.57 -13.24
N HIS A 19 9.36 -6.55 -13.18
CA HIS A 19 9.77 -5.15 -13.26
C HIS A 19 10.21 -4.55 -11.91
N VAL A 20 9.54 -4.90 -10.81
CA VAL A 20 9.78 -4.29 -9.49
C VAL A 20 10.96 -4.94 -8.75
N GLN A 21 11.14 -6.25 -8.89
CA GLN A 21 12.20 -6.99 -8.19
C GLN A 21 13.64 -6.48 -8.45
N PRO A 22 14.04 -6.13 -9.69
CA PRO A 22 15.37 -5.58 -9.94
C PRO A 22 15.62 -4.27 -9.17
N TRP A 23 14.60 -3.42 -9.04
CA TRP A 23 14.71 -2.17 -8.30
C TRP A 23 14.81 -2.40 -6.79
N MET A 24 14.08 -3.39 -6.25
CA MET A 24 14.20 -3.80 -4.85
C MET A 24 15.59 -4.36 -4.54
N LEU A 25 16.11 -5.23 -5.42
CA LEU A 25 17.45 -5.78 -5.29
C LEU A 25 18.51 -4.67 -5.31
N LEU A 26 18.39 -3.71 -6.23
CA LEU A 26 19.32 -2.59 -6.35
C LEU A 26 19.36 -1.72 -5.07
N ALA A 27 18.23 -1.56 -4.38
CA ALA A 27 18.16 -0.81 -3.12
C ALA A 27 18.77 -1.58 -1.93
N ILE A 28 18.61 -2.90 -1.90
CA ILE A 28 19.11 -3.75 -0.80
C ILE A 28 20.61 -4.04 -0.94
N LEU A 29 21.13 -4.17 -2.17
CA LEU A 29 22.53 -4.50 -2.44
C LEU A 29 23.57 -3.59 -1.75
N PRO A 30 23.44 -2.24 -1.76
CA PRO A 30 24.37 -1.39 -1.00
C PRO A 30 24.23 -1.56 0.52
N MET A 31 23.04 -1.86 1.03
CA MET A 31 22.83 -2.09 2.46
C MET A 31 23.50 -3.38 2.91
N VAL A 32 23.38 -4.46 2.13
CA VAL A 32 24.07 -5.73 2.40
C VAL A 32 25.58 -5.54 2.40
N TYR A 33 26.11 -4.80 1.42
CA TYR A 33 27.55 -4.51 1.36
C TYR A 33 28.04 -3.72 2.60
N LEU A 34 27.29 -2.73 3.06
CA LEU A 34 27.67 -1.90 4.21
C LEU A 34 27.58 -2.63 5.56
N PHE A 35 26.56 -3.46 5.77
CA PHE A 35 26.32 -4.11 7.06
C PHE A 35 26.95 -5.50 7.17
N GLU A 36 26.87 -6.30 6.10
CA GLU A 36 27.28 -7.70 6.12
C GLU A 36 28.54 -7.95 5.28
N GLY A 37 29.00 -6.97 4.49
CA GLY A 37 30.10 -7.13 3.55
C GLY A 37 31.42 -7.62 4.14
N HIS A 38 31.69 -7.33 5.42
CA HIS A 38 32.89 -7.83 6.13
C HIS A 38 32.79 -9.32 6.50
N GLU A 39 31.57 -9.81 6.75
CA GLU A 39 31.31 -11.19 7.19
C GLU A 39 31.13 -12.16 6.00
N LEU A 40 30.98 -11.65 4.77
CA LEU A 40 30.84 -12.41 3.52
C LEU A 40 32.17 -13.01 3.05
N ASN A 41 32.82 -13.83 3.88
CA ASN A 41 34.02 -14.56 3.49
C ASN A 41 33.62 -15.92 2.86
N PRO A 42 34.06 -16.26 1.62
CA PRO A 42 33.69 -17.51 0.94
C PRO A 42 33.99 -18.78 1.75
N THR A 43 34.96 -18.73 2.65
CA THR A 43 35.30 -19.85 3.54
C THR A 43 34.29 -20.03 4.68
N SER A 44 33.67 -18.96 5.18
CA SER A 44 32.67 -19.03 6.26
C SER A 44 31.26 -19.38 5.77
N ILE A 45 30.89 -18.93 4.56
CA ILE A 45 29.53 -19.13 4.01
C ILE A 45 29.22 -20.59 3.62
N THR A 46 30.24 -21.44 3.49
CA THR A 46 30.08 -22.85 3.10
C THR A 46 30.05 -23.81 4.27
N ILE A 47 30.26 -23.31 5.49
CA ILE A 47 30.31 -24.10 6.72
C ILE A 47 28.95 -24.05 7.39
N PHE A 48 28.29 -25.20 7.53
CA PHE A 48 27.05 -25.34 8.29
C PHE A 48 27.24 -26.44 9.34
N ALA A 49 26.97 -26.11 10.61
CA ALA A 49 27.18 -27.03 11.75
C ALA A 49 28.61 -27.60 11.91
N GLY A 50 29.63 -26.91 11.37
CA GLY A 50 31.03 -27.32 11.47
C GLY A 50 31.55 -28.21 10.34
N GLU A 51 30.68 -28.61 9.41
CA GLU A 51 31.05 -29.32 8.18
C GLU A 51 30.72 -28.47 6.94
N SER A 52 31.50 -28.65 5.87
CA SER A 52 31.26 -27.93 4.62
C SER A 52 30.12 -28.60 3.84
N GLU A 53 28.90 -28.12 4.02
CA GLU A 53 27.68 -28.61 3.34
C GLU A 53 27.10 -27.57 2.36
N PRO A 54 27.84 -27.20 1.30
CA PRO A 54 27.44 -26.13 0.38
C PRO A 54 26.14 -26.46 -0.37
N PHE A 55 25.87 -27.74 -0.63
CA PHE A 55 24.66 -28.16 -1.34
C PHE A 55 23.40 -27.91 -0.51
N PHE A 56 23.44 -28.22 0.80
CA PHE A 56 22.33 -27.97 1.70
C PHE A 56 22.03 -26.48 1.84
N ILE A 57 23.06 -25.65 2.02
CA ILE A 57 22.92 -24.19 2.12
C ILE A 57 22.32 -23.63 0.83
N PHE A 58 22.84 -24.06 -0.33
CA PHE A 58 22.30 -23.65 -1.63
C PHE A 58 20.83 -24.04 -1.80
N ALA A 59 20.46 -25.29 -1.45
CA ALA A 59 19.08 -25.76 -1.51
C ALA A 59 18.17 -24.99 -0.55
N ALA A 60 18.64 -24.66 0.66
CA ALA A 60 17.90 -23.86 1.63
C ALA A 60 17.66 -22.43 1.15
N ILE A 61 18.68 -21.79 0.55
CA ILE A 61 18.54 -20.45 -0.06
C ILE A 61 17.55 -20.50 -1.23
N LEU A 62 17.66 -21.48 -2.11
CA LEU A 62 16.75 -21.65 -3.24
C LEU A 62 15.30 -21.86 -2.77
N PHE A 63 15.11 -22.71 -1.76
CA PHE A 63 13.79 -22.98 -1.18
C PHE A 63 13.20 -21.76 -0.49
N GLY A 64 14.00 -21.04 0.31
CA GLY A 64 13.59 -19.78 0.94
C GLY A 64 13.24 -18.70 -0.09
N GLY A 65 14.05 -18.56 -1.14
CA GLY A 65 13.80 -17.66 -2.26
C GLY A 65 12.52 -18.01 -3.01
N PHE A 66 12.25 -19.31 -3.23
CA PHE A 66 11.00 -19.77 -3.84
C PHE A 66 9.77 -19.44 -2.97
N LEU A 67 9.85 -19.64 -1.66
CA LEU A 67 8.77 -19.26 -0.74
C LEU A 67 8.54 -17.74 -0.72
N ALA A 68 9.61 -16.94 -0.71
CA ALA A 68 9.52 -15.48 -0.78
C ALA A 68 8.87 -15.03 -2.09
N PHE A 69 9.24 -15.64 -3.22
CA PHE A 69 8.62 -15.39 -4.52
C PHE A 69 7.12 -15.71 -4.51
N LEU A 70 6.70 -16.85 -3.95
CA LEU A 70 5.28 -17.20 -3.84
C LEU A 70 4.49 -16.22 -2.96
N MET A 71 5.08 -15.80 -1.83
CA MET A 71 4.50 -14.80 -0.94
C MET A 71 4.26 -13.48 -1.68
N GLU A 72 5.26 -13.02 -2.44
CA GLU A 72 5.18 -11.78 -3.19
C GLU A 72 4.23 -11.89 -4.39
N MET A 73 4.23 -13.00 -5.14
CA MET A 73 3.26 -13.26 -6.20
C MET A 73 1.81 -13.22 -5.68
N SER A 74 1.57 -13.76 -4.47
CA SER A 74 0.24 -13.74 -3.85
C SER A 74 -0.20 -12.32 -3.48
N GLU A 75 0.73 -11.47 -3.04
CA GLU A 75 0.48 -10.08 -2.72
C GLU A 75 0.16 -9.24 -3.97
N TYR A 76 0.91 -9.42 -5.05
CA TYR A 76 0.61 -8.75 -6.32
C TYR A 76 -0.67 -9.25 -6.97
N LEU A 77 -1.00 -10.54 -6.84
CA LEU A 77 -2.28 -11.07 -7.29
C LEU A 77 -3.42 -10.37 -6.53
N LEU A 78 -3.33 -10.31 -5.20
CA LEU A 78 -4.32 -9.61 -4.39
C LEU A 78 -4.39 -8.12 -4.76
N LEU A 79 -3.27 -7.52 -5.16
CA LEU A 79 -3.21 -6.11 -5.59
C LEU A 79 -4.00 -5.87 -6.86
N VAL A 80 -3.86 -6.75 -7.86
CA VAL A 80 -4.56 -6.62 -9.14
C VAL A 80 -6.07 -6.80 -8.98
N TYR A 81 -6.51 -7.63 -8.02
CA TYR A 81 -7.93 -7.99 -7.88
C TYR A 81 -8.69 -7.24 -6.77
N THR A 82 -8.02 -6.46 -5.91
CA THR A 82 -8.67 -5.81 -4.75
C THR A 82 -8.39 -4.31 -4.65
N SER A 83 -9.07 -3.62 -3.74
CA SER A 83 -8.88 -2.19 -3.50
C SER A 83 -7.62 -1.90 -2.68
N GLY A 84 -7.03 -0.71 -2.83
CA GLY A 84 -5.88 -0.28 -2.02
C GLY A 84 -6.10 -0.33 -0.51
N ILE A 85 -7.35 -0.19 -0.04
CA ILE A 85 -7.69 -0.31 1.39
C ILE A 85 -7.62 -1.77 1.84
N THR A 86 -8.12 -2.68 1.00
CA THR A 86 -8.06 -4.12 1.24
C THR A 86 -6.63 -4.62 1.31
N LEU A 87 -5.78 -4.17 0.37
CA LEU A 87 -4.35 -4.48 0.38
C LEU A 87 -3.66 -4.08 1.67
N ASN A 88 -3.97 -2.88 2.17
CA ASN A 88 -3.40 -2.39 3.42
C ASN A 88 -3.76 -3.28 4.62
N ILE A 89 -5.00 -3.77 4.68
CA ILE A 89 -5.45 -4.68 5.73
C ILE A 89 -4.75 -6.05 5.61
N PHE A 90 -4.67 -6.61 4.40
CA PHE A 90 -3.95 -7.87 4.17
C PHE A 90 -2.46 -7.76 4.43
N GLY A 91 -1.83 -6.61 4.13
CA GLY A 91 -0.43 -6.33 4.45
C GLY A 91 -0.16 -6.38 5.95
N ILE A 92 -1.01 -5.74 6.77
CA ILE A 92 -0.93 -5.83 8.23
C ILE A 92 -1.01 -7.28 8.70
N ILE A 93 -2.02 -7.99 8.21
CA ILE A 93 -2.24 -9.38 8.62
C ILE A 93 -1.03 -10.23 8.23
N LYS A 94 -0.48 -10.04 7.02
CA LYS A 94 0.75 -10.70 6.57
C LYS A 94 1.88 -10.46 7.55
N GLU A 95 2.19 -9.20 7.87
CA GLU A 95 3.28 -8.85 8.80
C GLU A 95 3.09 -9.49 10.18
N VAL A 96 1.88 -9.44 10.74
CA VAL A 96 1.56 -10.08 12.02
C VAL A 96 1.73 -11.60 11.94
N MET A 97 1.28 -12.23 10.85
CA MET A 97 1.42 -13.67 10.66
C MET A 97 2.89 -14.09 10.54
N THR A 98 3.70 -13.38 9.75
CA THR A 98 5.13 -13.70 9.60
C THR A 98 5.86 -13.57 10.93
N LEU A 99 5.52 -12.54 11.71
CA LEU A 99 6.06 -12.28 13.03
C LEU A 99 5.66 -13.36 14.05
N CYS A 100 4.38 -13.72 14.09
CA CYS A 100 3.88 -14.82 14.92
C CYS A 100 4.51 -16.17 14.55
N LEU A 101 4.65 -16.45 13.25
CA LEU A 101 5.28 -17.67 12.76
C LEU A 101 6.76 -17.73 13.16
N ALA A 102 7.49 -16.62 13.03
CA ALA A 102 8.89 -16.54 13.45
C ALA A 102 9.03 -16.83 14.95
N HIS A 103 8.13 -16.31 15.79
CA HIS A 103 8.10 -16.58 17.22
C HIS A 103 7.78 -18.04 17.54
N TYR A 104 6.78 -18.63 16.88
CA TYR A 104 6.41 -20.02 17.10
C TYR A 104 7.54 -20.97 16.71
N LEU A 105 8.22 -20.70 15.58
CA LEU A 105 9.32 -21.52 15.09
C LEU A 105 10.59 -21.39 15.92
N HIS A 106 10.97 -20.18 16.35
CA HIS A 106 12.19 -19.95 17.11
C HIS A 106 12.01 -20.15 18.62
N GLY A 107 10.77 -20.19 19.12
CA GLY A 107 10.46 -20.31 20.56
C GLY A 107 10.96 -19.13 21.42
N ASP A 108 11.56 -18.12 20.80
CA ASP A 108 12.21 -17.00 21.48
C ASP A 108 11.22 -15.87 21.77
N ARG A 109 11.38 -15.15 22.88
CA ARG A 109 10.44 -14.10 23.30
C ARG A 109 10.41 -12.98 22.25
N PHE A 110 9.21 -12.49 21.92
CA PHE A 110 9.09 -11.29 21.08
C PHE A 110 9.95 -10.15 21.64
N THR A 111 10.96 -9.74 20.87
CA THR A 111 11.79 -8.59 21.24
C THR A 111 10.90 -7.36 21.32
N ARG A 112 11.08 -6.55 22.38
CA ARG A 112 10.28 -5.34 22.65
C ARG A 112 10.23 -4.40 21.44
N VAL A 113 11.31 -4.31 20.66
CA VAL A 113 11.40 -3.51 19.43
C VAL A 113 10.40 -3.98 18.37
N ASN A 114 10.23 -5.30 18.20
CA ASN A 114 9.32 -5.87 17.22
C ASN A 114 7.86 -5.57 17.56
N LEU A 115 7.52 -5.64 18.85
CA LEU A 115 6.20 -5.27 19.35
C LEU A 115 5.92 -3.76 19.18
N ILE A 116 6.89 -2.90 19.53
CA ILE A 116 6.76 -1.45 19.35
C ILE A 116 6.61 -1.09 17.87
N GLY A 117 7.41 -1.72 16.99
CA GLY A 117 7.32 -1.53 15.54
C GLY A 117 5.94 -1.91 15.00
N LEU A 118 5.40 -3.06 15.43
CA LEU A 118 4.05 -3.48 15.07
C LEU A 118 3.00 -2.46 15.54
N CYS A 119 3.07 -2.00 16.80
CA CYS A 119 2.17 -0.97 17.31
C CYS A 119 2.27 0.32 16.49
N LEU A 120 3.47 0.74 16.08
CA LEU A 120 3.70 1.94 15.28
C LEU A 120 3.12 1.81 13.87
N CYS A 121 3.30 0.66 13.20
CA CYS A 121 2.69 0.37 11.90
C CYS A 121 1.16 0.44 11.97
N LEU A 122 0.56 -0.21 12.96
CA LEU A 122 -0.89 -0.18 13.20
C LEU A 122 -1.40 1.25 13.44
N LEU A 123 -0.67 2.04 14.24
CA LEU A 123 -0.97 3.45 14.50
C LEU A 123 -0.92 4.29 13.21
N GLY A 124 0.12 4.13 12.39
CA GLY A 124 0.30 4.87 11.15
C GLY A 124 -0.86 4.62 10.16
N MET A 125 -1.26 3.36 9.99
CA MET A 125 -2.37 3.00 9.12
C MET A 125 -3.73 3.46 9.66
N SER A 126 -3.94 3.37 10.98
CA SER A 126 -5.16 3.86 11.63
C SER A 126 -5.32 5.38 11.50
N LEU A 127 -4.24 6.13 11.69
CA LEU A 127 -4.24 7.59 11.54
C LEU A 127 -4.51 8.04 10.09
N HIS A 128 -3.95 7.34 9.11
CA HIS A 128 -4.22 7.59 7.70
C HIS A 128 -5.71 7.35 7.36
N GLY A 129 -6.28 6.24 7.85
CA GLY A 129 -7.71 5.93 7.69
C GLY A 129 -8.62 6.99 8.35
N ALA A 130 -8.29 7.42 9.56
CA ALA A 130 -9.03 8.46 10.28
C ALA A 130 -8.99 9.81 9.55
N THR A 131 -7.85 10.19 8.98
CA THR A 131 -7.69 11.43 8.23
C THR A 131 -8.54 11.42 6.95
N LYS A 132 -8.54 10.30 6.22
CA LYS A 132 -9.37 10.12 5.02
C LYS A 132 -10.86 10.16 5.34
N ASN A 133 -11.28 9.59 6.48
CA ASN A 133 -12.68 9.67 6.93
C ASN A 133 -13.06 11.10 7.33
N ARG A 134 -12.15 11.87 7.93
CA ARG A 134 -12.38 13.30 8.22
C ARG A 134 -12.49 14.15 6.96
N GLN A 135 -11.69 13.87 5.92
CA GLN A 135 -11.82 14.52 4.62
C GLN A 135 -13.16 14.23 3.95
N LYS A 136 -13.64 12.98 4.01
CA LYS A 136 -14.97 12.60 3.51
C LYS A 136 -16.09 13.31 4.28
N LEU A 137 -16.02 13.34 5.61
CA LEU A 137 -17.00 14.05 6.44
C LEU A 137 -17.00 15.57 6.17
N PHE A 138 -15.83 16.16 5.94
CA PHE A 138 -15.71 17.59 5.63
C PHE A 138 -16.30 17.91 4.25
N ALA A 139 -16.02 17.09 3.23
CA ALA A 139 -16.61 17.24 1.90
C ALA A 139 -18.13 17.02 1.88
N THR A 140 -18.66 16.09 2.69
CA THR A 140 -20.11 15.88 2.84
C THR A 140 -20.78 17.03 3.62
N ARG A 141 -20.11 17.65 4.60
CA ARG A 141 -20.63 18.82 5.32
C ARG A 141 -20.74 20.07 4.43
N THR A 142 -19.84 20.25 3.46
CA THR A 142 -19.95 21.34 2.49
C THR A 142 -21.05 21.13 1.42
N LEU A 143 -21.48 19.88 1.18
CA LEU A 143 -22.58 19.54 0.26
C LEU A 143 -23.96 19.44 0.94
N SER A 144 -24.00 19.43 2.27
CA SER A 144 -25.23 19.28 3.08
C SER A 144 -25.62 20.53 3.85
N SER A 145 -25.08 21.71 3.49
CA SER A 145 -25.73 22.97 3.87
C SER A 145 -27.12 23.00 3.23
N PRO A 146 -28.22 22.88 4.01
CA PRO A 146 -29.54 23.17 3.49
C PRO A 146 -29.60 24.68 3.33
N SER A 147 -30.24 25.11 2.25
CA SER A 147 -31.00 26.35 2.23
C SER A 147 -31.66 26.58 3.60
N MET A 148 -31.23 27.59 4.37
CA MET A 148 -32.14 28.29 5.27
C MET A 148 -32.85 29.29 4.35
N VAL A 149 -34.01 28.97 3.77
CA VAL A 149 -35.33 29.17 4.39
C VAL A 149 -35.32 30.44 5.26
N GLU A 150 -35.36 31.59 4.60
CA GLU A 150 -36.08 32.74 5.12
C GLU A 150 -37.54 32.57 4.67
N MET A 151 -38.44 32.36 5.63
CA MET A 151 -39.89 32.23 5.39
C MET A 151 -40.53 33.58 5.04
N PRO A 152 -41.66 33.59 4.31
CA PRO A 152 -42.23 34.81 3.75
C PRO A 152 -42.93 35.64 4.83
N SER A 153 -42.61 36.93 4.88
CA SER A 153 -43.44 37.95 5.52
C SER A 153 -43.50 39.16 4.60
N ASN A 154 -44.60 39.24 3.83
CA ASN A 154 -45.20 40.47 3.31
C ASN A 154 -44.23 41.57 2.81
N ALA A 155 -43.91 41.54 1.52
CA ALA A 155 -43.67 42.74 0.74
C ALA A 155 -44.01 42.45 -0.73
N THR A 156 -45.21 42.85 -1.09
CA THR A 156 -45.67 43.22 -2.43
C THR A 156 -44.55 43.87 -3.26
N ALA A 157 -44.11 43.22 -4.34
CA ALA A 157 -43.69 43.85 -5.60
C ALA A 157 -43.13 42.78 -6.55
N THR A 158 -44.01 42.18 -7.35
CA THR A 158 -43.65 41.61 -8.63
C THR A 158 -43.05 42.71 -9.51
N PHE A 159 -41.73 42.73 -9.71
CA PHE A 159 -41.16 43.46 -10.84
C PHE A 159 -39.94 42.72 -11.39
N ASN A 160 -40.27 41.78 -12.26
CA ASN A 160 -39.35 41.10 -13.16
C ASN A 160 -38.92 42.10 -14.25
N PHE A 161 -37.64 42.51 -14.24
CA PHE A 161 -37.06 43.46 -15.22
C PHE A 161 -36.15 42.78 -16.25
N ASP A 162 -35.76 41.52 -16.03
CA ASP A 162 -34.86 40.80 -16.95
C ASP A 162 -35.61 40.27 -18.18
N ASP A 163 -36.90 39.90 -18.03
CA ASP A 163 -37.76 39.53 -19.16
C ASP A 163 -38.06 40.70 -20.12
N ARG A 164 -37.82 41.96 -19.72
CA ARG A 164 -38.05 43.13 -20.59
C ARG A 164 -36.91 43.37 -21.60
N LYS A 165 -35.70 42.87 -21.34
CA LYS A 165 -34.54 43.12 -22.23
C LYS A 165 -34.50 42.17 -23.43
N LYS A 166 -34.92 40.92 -23.27
CA LYS A 166 -34.93 39.96 -24.39
C LYS A 166 -36.02 40.21 -25.43
N LEU A 167 -37.12 40.86 -25.06
CA LEU A 167 -38.23 41.18 -25.98
C LEU A 167 -38.05 42.50 -26.77
N LEU A 168 -36.95 43.23 -26.55
CA LEU A 168 -36.64 44.47 -27.27
C LEU A 168 -35.46 44.33 -28.25
N GLU A 169 -34.86 43.14 -28.39
CA GLU A 169 -33.86 42.83 -29.43
C GLU A 169 -34.45 42.09 -30.65
N ASP A 170 -35.74 41.76 -30.62
CA ASP A 170 -36.50 41.18 -31.75
C ASP A 170 -37.50 42.20 -32.36
N VAL A 171 -37.11 43.47 -32.46
CA VAL A 171 -37.77 44.52 -33.28
C VAL A 171 -36.77 45.15 -34.24
#